data_AF-M0LKJ7-F1
#
_entry.id   AF-M0LKJ7-F1
#
_cell.length_a   1.000
_cell.length_b   1.000
_cell.length_c   1.000
_cell.angle_alpha   90.00
_cell.angle_beta   90.00
_cell.angle_gamma   90.00
#
_symmetry.space_group_name_H-M   'P 1'
#
loop_
_entity.id
_entity.type
_entity.pdbx_description
1 polymer ?
#
loop_
_entity_poly.entity_id
_entity_poly.type
_entity_poly.pdbx_seq_one_letter_code
_entity_poly.pdbx_strand_id
1 'polypeptide(L)'
;MTLTFEVSDRLYEAAQEWADRRLEEIDEAMETKVEQALLEIEHLVSQSHDVAFEVDGREIRYDPTAELAALLRRQAEESGLDESTVLKMHVDLYANTFLDEVTDEQKPPGTPSE
;
A
#
# COMPACT_ATOMS: atom_id res chain seq x y z
N MET A 1 -0.85 1.10 18.13
CA MET A 1 -1.48 -0.24 18.04
C MET A 1 -0.80 -0.93 16.90
N THR A 2 0.03 -1.94 17.14
CA THR A 2 0.78 -2.54 16.03
C THR A 2 -0.09 -3.53 15.26
N LEU A 3 -0.26 -3.27 13.96
CA LEU A 3 -0.91 -4.17 13.02
C LEU A 3 0.14 -4.88 12.17
N THR A 4 -0.19 -6.09 11.74
CA THR A 4 0.68 -6.92 10.93
C THR A 4 -0.14 -7.61 9.87
N PHE A 5 0.27 -7.48 8.61
CA PHE A 5 -0.39 -8.15 7.49
C PHE A 5 0.63 -8.61 6.45
N GLU A 6 0.33 -9.69 5.76
CA GLU A 6 1.08 -10.12 4.58
C GLU A 6 0.50 -9.46 3.34
N VAL A 7 1.35 -8.87 2.50
CA VAL A 7 0.93 -8.26 1.24
C VAL A 7 0.26 -9.27 0.32
N SER A 8 -0.66 -8.81 -0.54
CA SER A 8 -1.27 -9.71 -1.53
C SER A 8 -0.27 -10.17 -2.58
N ASP A 9 -0.51 -11.34 -3.18
CA ASP A 9 0.29 -11.83 -4.30
C ASP A 9 0.33 -10.81 -5.45
N ARG A 10 -0.80 -10.14 -5.71
CA ARG A 10 -0.90 -9.10 -6.73
C ARG A 10 0.01 -7.92 -6.44
N LEU A 11 0.03 -7.42 -5.19
CA LEU A 11 0.93 -6.34 -4.80
C LEU A 11 2.39 -6.77 -4.91
N TYR A 12 2.71 -7.98 -4.45
CA TYR A 12 4.06 -8.52 -4.52
C TYR A 12 4.55 -8.67 -5.96
N GLU A 13 3.73 -9.25 -6.85
CA GLU A 13 4.05 -9.39 -8.28
C GLU A 13 4.29 -8.02 -8.91
N ALA A 14 3.48 -7.04 -8.57
CA ALA A 14 3.62 -5.71 -9.12
C ALA A 14 4.85 -4.96 -8.59
N ALA A 15 5.21 -5.15 -7.32
CA ALA A 15 6.47 -4.70 -6.76
C ALA A 15 7.66 -5.38 -7.45
N GLN A 16 7.57 -6.68 -7.75
CA GLN A 16 8.60 -7.40 -8.51
C GLN A 16 8.78 -6.83 -9.92
N GLU A 17 7.68 -6.55 -10.64
CA GLU A 17 7.79 -5.92 -11.96
C GLU A 17 8.41 -4.52 -11.89
N TRP A 18 8.07 -3.76 -10.85
CA TRP A 18 8.64 -2.44 -10.61
C TRP A 18 10.15 -2.55 -10.32
N ALA A 19 10.54 -3.50 -9.47
CA ALA A 19 11.92 -3.81 -9.14
C ALA A 19 12.74 -4.16 -10.38
N ASP A 20 12.22 -5.09 -11.19
CA ASP A 20 12.85 -5.56 -12.43
C ASP A 20 13.05 -4.41 -13.44
N ARG A 21 12.08 -3.50 -13.55
CA ARG A 21 12.15 -2.34 -14.46
C ARG A 21 13.23 -1.33 -14.04
N ARG A 22 13.45 -1.17 -12.73
CA ARG A 22 14.34 -0.15 -12.16
C ARG A 22 15.70 -0.71 -11.73
N LEU A 23 15.92 -2.03 -11.89
CA LEU A 23 17.12 -2.74 -11.44
C LEU A 23 17.38 -2.53 -9.93
N GLU A 24 16.30 -2.55 -9.15
CA GLU A 24 16.31 -2.42 -7.69
C GLU A 24 15.88 -3.74 -7.04
N GLU A 25 16.12 -3.87 -5.73
CA GLU A 25 15.76 -5.09 -5.00
C GLU A 25 14.26 -5.13 -4.69
N ILE A 26 13.69 -6.32 -4.61
CA ILE A 26 12.26 -6.51 -4.32
C ILE A 26 11.84 -5.85 -3.00
N ASP A 27 12.69 -5.90 -1.98
CA ASP A 27 12.38 -5.31 -0.67
C ASP A 27 12.28 -3.77 -0.78
N GLU A 28 13.14 -3.12 -1.58
CA GLU A 28 13.09 -1.67 -1.82
C GLU A 28 11.82 -1.26 -2.61
N ALA A 29 11.45 -2.09 -3.60
CA ALA A 29 10.21 -1.89 -4.35
C ALA A 29 8.97 -2.09 -3.47
N MET A 30 8.99 -3.09 -2.58
CA MET A 30 7.94 -3.34 -1.60
C MET A 30 7.79 -2.18 -0.63
N GLU A 31 8.90 -1.69 -0.06
CA GLU A 31 8.92 -0.51 0.80
C GLU A 31 8.26 0.68 0.08
N THR A 32 8.71 0.99 -1.14
CA THR A 32 8.17 2.11 -1.92
C THR A 32 6.66 1.99 -2.14
N LYS A 33 6.19 0.82 -2.60
CA LYS A 33 4.77 0.64 -2.95
C LYS A 33 3.86 0.61 -1.72
N VAL A 34 4.31 0.01 -0.62
CA VAL A 34 3.57 0.00 0.64
C VAL A 34 3.57 1.39 1.27
N GLU A 35 4.68 2.12 1.23
CA GLU A 35 4.77 3.50 1.70
C GLU A 35 3.77 4.41 0.97
N GLN A 36 3.75 4.35 -0.36
CA GLN A 36 2.79 5.12 -1.17
C GLN A 36 1.33 4.84 -0.78
N ALA A 37 0.98 3.56 -0.61
CA ALA A 37 -0.37 3.18 -0.20
C ALA A 37 -0.71 3.65 1.22
N LEU A 38 0.19 3.44 2.18
CA LEU A 38 -0.02 3.85 3.57
C LEU A 38 -0.09 5.38 3.72
N LEU A 39 0.76 6.13 3.01
CA LEU A 39 0.72 7.59 2.98
C LEU A 39 -0.62 8.11 2.49
N GLU A 40 -1.16 7.53 1.41
CA GLU A 40 -2.44 7.97 0.87
C GLU A 40 -3.59 7.67 1.85
N ILE A 41 -3.61 6.48 2.45
CA ILE A 41 -4.61 6.11 3.46
C ILE A 41 -4.56 7.08 4.65
N GLU A 42 -3.36 7.34 5.18
CA GLU A 42 -3.17 8.25 6.30
C GLU A 42 -3.53 9.69 5.94
N HIS A 43 -3.13 10.16 4.76
CA HIS A 43 -3.50 11.48 4.29
C HIS A 43 -5.03 11.66 4.27
N LEU A 44 -5.76 10.68 3.74
CA LEU A 44 -7.22 10.75 3.65
C LEU A 44 -7.93 10.69 5.00
N VAL A 45 -7.37 9.97 5.98
CA VAL A 45 -8.05 9.73 7.27
C VAL A 45 -7.59 10.70 8.36
N SER A 46 -6.29 10.93 8.47
CA SER A 46 -5.66 11.70 9.56
C SER A 46 -5.01 13.00 9.09
N GLN A 47 -4.90 13.22 7.77
CA GLN A 47 -4.11 14.31 7.18
C GLN A 47 -2.61 14.23 7.53
N SER A 48 -2.13 13.05 7.96
CA SER A 48 -0.71 12.79 8.09
C SER A 48 -0.04 12.70 6.72
N HIS A 49 1.25 13.06 6.66
CA HIS A 49 2.08 13.03 5.45
C HIS A 49 3.37 12.23 5.70
N ASP A 50 3.38 11.42 6.75
CA ASP A 50 4.51 10.62 7.19
C ASP A 50 3.97 9.29 7.72
N VAL A 51 4.66 8.20 7.37
CA VAL A 51 4.36 6.84 7.82
C VAL A 51 5.68 6.14 8.16
N ALA A 52 5.66 5.37 9.25
CA ALA A 52 6.77 4.51 9.64
C ALA A 52 6.27 3.07 9.76
N PHE A 53 6.91 2.16 9.04
CA PHE A 53 6.58 0.75 9.01
C PHE A 53 7.86 -0.09 8.80
N GLU A 54 7.74 -1.39 8.99
CA GLU A 54 8.81 -2.36 8.75
C GLU A 54 8.34 -3.39 7.72
N VAL A 55 9.25 -3.80 6.84
CA VAL A 55 9.07 -4.89 5.87
C VAL A 55 9.94 -6.07 6.29
N ASP A 56 9.34 -7.25 6.42
CA ASP A 56 10.04 -8.52 6.61
C ASP A 56 9.58 -9.50 5.52
N GLY A 57 10.27 -9.45 4.37
CA GLY A 57 9.88 -10.14 3.16
C GLY A 57 8.52 -9.67 2.63
N ARG A 58 7.45 -10.41 2.97
CA ARG A 58 6.06 -10.06 2.59
C ARG A 58 5.23 -9.54 3.74
N GLU A 59 5.74 -9.63 4.97
CA GLU A 59 5.05 -9.15 6.16
C GLU A 59 5.31 -7.66 6.36
N ILE A 60 4.26 -6.89 6.58
CA ILE A 60 4.31 -5.47 6.91
C ILE A 60 3.90 -5.30 8.37
N ARG A 61 4.72 -4.59 9.14
CA ARG A 61 4.40 -4.16 10.50
C ARG A 61 4.22 -2.65 10.54
N TYR A 62 3.07 -2.21 11.04
CA TYR A 62 2.69 -0.80 10.97
C TYR A 62 1.95 -0.35 12.23
N ASP A 63 2.22 0.88 12.69
CA ASP A 63 1.46 1.54 13.74
C ASP A 63 0.70 2.75 13.15
N PRO A 64 -0.62 2.63 12.93
CA PRO A 64 -1.42 3.71 12.36
C PRO A 64 -1.63 4.85 13.36
N THR A 65 -1.96 6.03 12.83
CA THR A 65 -2.46 7.15 13.65
C THR A 65 -3.70 6.77 14.45
N ALA A 66 -4.02 7.56 15.48
CA ALA A 66 -5.19 7.29 16.33
C ALA A 66 -6.49 7.32 15.52
N GLU A 67 -6.57 8.22 14.54
CA GLU A 67 -7.69 8.41 13.62
C GLU A 67 -7.86 7.19 12.71
N LEU A 68 -6.78 6.73 12.06
CA LEU A 68 -6.83 5.53 11.22
C LEU A 68 -7.12 4.28 12.06
N ALA A 69 -6.50 4.14 13.23
CA ALA A 69 -6.81 3.05 14.16
C ALA A 69 -8.28 3.02 14.57
N ALA A 70 -8.92 4.18 14.81
CA ALA A 70 -10.34 4.25 15.14
C ALA A 70 -11.23 3.86 13.95
N LEU A 71 -10.87 4.28 12.74
CA LEU A 71 -11.58 3.88 11.52
C LEU A 71 -11.50 2.37 11.29
N LEU A 72 -10.31 1.79 11.36
CA LEU A 72 -10.07 0.37 11.15
C LEU A 72 -10.86 -0.48 12.14
N ARG A 73 -10.86 -0.11 13.43
CA ARG A 73 -11.68 -0.79 14.45
C ARG A 73 -13.17 -0.77 14.12
N ARG A 74 -13.71 0.39 13.72
CA ARG A 74 -15.13 0.49 13.37
C ARG A 74 -15.48 -0.42 12.18
N GLN A 75 -14.65 -0.40 11.14
CA GLN A 75 -14.88 -1.23 9.96
C GLN A 75 -14.71 -2.73 10.25
N ALA A 76 -13.74 -3.09 11.09
CA ALA A 76 -13.54 -4.46 11.57
C ALA A 76 -14.80 -4.97 12.31
N GLU A 77 -15.32 -4.18 13.26
CA GLU A 77 -16.56 -4.50 13.98
C GLU A 77 -17.79 -4.64 13.05
N GLU A 78 -17.95 -3.72 12.09
CA GLU A 78 -19.07 -3.73 11.13
C GLU A 78 -19.02 -4.91 10.15
N SER A 79 -17.82 -5.36 9.77
CA SER A 79 -17.60 -6.41 8.78
C SER A 79 -17.35 -7.80 9.37
N GLY A 80 -17.04 -7.88 10.66
CA GLY A 80 -16.63 -9.12 11.32
C GLY A 80 -15.23 -9.60 10.93
N LEU A 81 -14.39 -8.69 10.43
CA LEU A 81 -12.98 -8.93 10.12
C LEU A 81 -12.09 -8.37 11.23
N ASP A 82 -10.81 -8.74 11.26
CA ASP A 82 -9.81 -8.08 12.09
C ASP A 82 -9.24 -6.82 11.42
N GLU A 83 -8.70 -5.91 12.22
CA GLU A 83 -8.17 -4.62 11.76
C GLU A 83 -7.01 -4.76 10.77
N SER A 84 -6.16 -5.79 10.93
CA SER A 84 -5.05 -6.05 9.99
C SER A 84 -5.58 -6.47 8.62
N THR A 85 -6.62 -7.32 8.58
CA THR A 85 -7.29 -7.70 7.33
C THR A 85 -7.94 -6.49 6.66
N VAL A 86 -8.62 -5.64 7.41
CA VAL A 86 -9.21 -4.40 6.86
C VAL A 86 -8.13 -3.47 6.30
N LEU A 87 -7.03 -3.27 7.03
CA LEU A 87 -5.90 -2.46 6.56
C LEU A 87 -5.30 -3.05 5.28
N LYS A 88 -5.07 -4.37 5.23
CA LYS A 88 -4.59 -5.06 4.03
C LYS A 88 -5.46 -4.77 2.82
N MET A 89 -6.78 -4.84 2.97
CA MET A 89 -7.71 -4.55 1.87
C MET A 89 -7.58 -3.10 1.36
N HIS A 90 -7.38 -2.14 2.24
CA HIS A 90 -7.13 -0.75 1.83
C HIS A 90 -5.78 -0.60 1.12
N VAL A 91 -4.71 -1.21 1.66
CA VAL A 91 -3.39 -1.19 1.03
C VAL A 91 -3.44 -1.82 -0.37
N ASP A 92 -4.10 -2.97 -0.51
CA ASP A 92 -4.29 -3.64 -1.81
C ASP A 92 -5.06 -2.74 -2.80
N LEU A 93 -6.06 -2.00 -2.33
CA LEU A 93 -6.83 -1.07 -3.17
C LEU A 93 -5.98 0.10 -3.67
N TYR A 94 -5.23 0.77 -2.79
CA TYR A 94 -4.42 1.93 -3.15
C TYR A 94 -3.18 1.55 -3.94
N ALA A 95 -2.55 0.43 -3.61
CA ALA A 95 -1.39 -0.04 -4.35
C ALA A 95 -1.73 -0.25 -5.83
N ASN A 96 -2.94 -0.73 -6.16
CA ASN A 96 -3.41 -0.86 -7.54
C ASN A 96 -3.40 0.46 -8.32
N THR A 97 -3.78 1.57 -7.69
CA THR A 97 -3.78 2.89 -8.34
C THR A 97 -2.38 3.30 -8.78
N PHE A 98 -1.36 2.96 -7.98
CA PHE A 98 0.05 3.22 -8.30
C PHE A 98 0.69 2.19 -9.24
N LEU A 99 -0.05 1.15 -9.66
CA LEU A 99 0.38 0.22 -10.72
C LEU A 99 0.06 0.76 -12.11
N ASP A 100 -1.06 1.48 -12.24
CA ASP A 100 -1.48 2.06 -13.52
C ASP A 100 -0.55 3.20 -13.96
N GLU A 101 0.04 3.94 -13.03
CA GLU A 101 1.04 4.98 -13.33
C GLU A 101 2.27 4.41 -14.06
N VAL A 102 2.67 3.17 -13.77
CA VAL A 102 3.76 2.46 -14.46
C VAL A 102 3.39 2.08 -15.89
N THR A 103 2.10 1.86 -16.13
CA THR A 103 1.57 1.57 -17.47
C THR A 103 1.50 2.85 -18.29
N ASP A 104 1.18 3.98 -17.67
CA ASP A 104 1.15 5.30 -18.31
C ASP A 104 2.54 5.89 -18.57
N GLU A 105 3.55 5.61 -17.73
CA GLU A 105 4.97 5.94 -18.01
C GLU A 105 5.51 5.29 -19.29
N GLN A 106 4.83 4.26 -19.82
CA GLN A 106 5.18 3.61 -21.10
C GLN A 106 4.64 4.35 -22.33
N LYS A 107 3.73 5.32 -22.19
CA LYS A 107 3.24 6.07 -23.34
C LYS A 107 4.35 6.97 -23.86
N PRO A 108 4.77 6.83 -25.13
CA PRO A 108 5.58 7.85 -25.78
C PRO A 108 4.88 9.20 -25.63
N PRO A 109 5.62 10.31 -25.39
CA PRO A 109 5.02 11.62 -25.26
C PRO A 109 4.15 11.92 -26.49
N GLY A 110 2.84 12.09 -26.26
CA GLY A 110 1.85 12.39 -27.30
C GLY A 110 0.77 11.33 -27.56
N THR A 111 0.73 10.22 -26.81
CA THR A 111 -0.35 9.23 -26.94
C THR A 111 -1.57 9.68 -26.11
N PRO A 112 -2.76 9.92 -26.71
CA PRO A 112 -3.95 10.33 -25.95
C PRO A 112 -4.37 9.27 -24.93
N SER A 113 -4.85 9.68 -23.77
CA SER A 113 -5.58 8.79 -22.84
C SER A 113 -7.01 8.61 -23.35
N GLU A 114 -7.45 7.36 -23.50
CA GLU A 114 -8.83 7.01 -23.84
C GLU A 114 -9.74 7.15 -22.63
#